data_AF-A0A6M0LAL0-F1
#
_entry.id   AF-A0A6M0LAL0-F1
#
_cell.length_a   1.000
_cell.length_b   1.000
_cell.length_c   1.000
_cell.angle_alpha   90.00
_cell.angle_beta   90.00
_cell.angle_gamma   90.00
#
_symmetry.space_group_name_H-M   'P 1'
#
loop_
_entity.id
_entity.type
_entity.pdbx_description
1 polymer ?
#
loop_
_entity_poly.entity_id
_entity_poly.type
_entity_poly.pdbx_seq_one_letter_code
_entity_poly.pdbx_strand_id
1 'polypeptide(L)'
;MNRKMKGLVALALAALCSTTVVTHAQIQYVPKSSDETTQAENKGTADDLLPAEQIVVNISEDGYVTSHGDHYHYYNGQVPYESIFSESLLVPKEYEFKEDDVVSEVKDGFIVKVGKKHLLYVKDIQQATMIRTTDELMLQSHDVHPKDAKAIVQLKADLSLADDTPITYEEETTYEEYSKSMASTARVVWITANEFVLLTDDGMVVFGEKVSAEMPFDERLIPTEMLAYEKEEIIYEVDNLKVVKHDGQVFVVKE
;
A
#
# COMPACT_ATOMS: atom_id res chain seq x y z
N MET A 1 69.02 -33.28 6.10
CA MET A 1 69.48 -31.92 6.47
C MET A 1 68.57 -30.93 5.74
N ASN A 2 67.53 -30.38 6.40
CA ASN A 2 67.50 -29.00 6.96
C ASN A 2 67.90 -27.94 5.89
N ARG A 3 67.12 -26.92 5.50
CA ARG A 3 66.02 -26.15 6.12
C ARG A 3 65.20 -25.34 5.07
N LYS A 4 63.91 -25.16 5.41
CA LYS A 4 62.90 -24.11 5.14
C LYS A 4 63.33 -22.74 4.55
N MET A 5 62.49 -22.21 3.64
CA MET A 5 61.80 -20.88 3.72
C MET A 5 60.77 -20.78 2.58
N LYS A 6 59.46 -20.92 2.84
CA LYS A 6 58.46 -19.86 3.14
C LYS A 6 58.32 -18.80 2.04
N GLY A 7 57.30 -18.97 1.19
CA GLY A 7 56.71 -17.94 0.33
C GLY A 7 55.19 -18.11 0.36
N LEU A 8 54.53 -17.17 1.03
CA LEU A 8 53.09 -17.09 1.26
C LEU A 8 52.42 -16.57 -0.02
N VAL A 9 51.46 -17.30 -0.59
CA VAL A 9 50.48 -16.72 -1.53
C VAL A 9 49.13 -16.83 -0.84
N ALA A 10 48.71 -15.73 -0.23
CA ALA A 10 47.37 -15.57 0.28
C ALA A 10 46.44 -15.42 -0.93
N LEU A 11 45.62 -16.45 -1.17
CA LEU A 11 44.48 -16.33 -2.06
C LEU A 11 43.44 -15.49 -1.31
N ALA A 12 43.40 -14.19 -1.58
CA ALA A 12 42.34 -13.32 -1.11
C ALA A 12 41.06 -13.67 -1.88
N LEU A 13 40.31 -14.63 -1.36
CA LEU A 13 38.93 -14.85 -1.78
C LEU A 13 38.11 -13.74 -1.11
N ALA A 14 37.92 -12.63 -1.82
CA ALA A 14 36.94 -11.62 -1.44
C ALA A 14 35.55 -12.27 -1.55
N ALA A 15 35.11 -12.88 -0.46
CA ALA A 15 33.70 -13.19 -0.28
C ALA A 15 32.99 -11.84 -0.16
N LEU A 16 32.37 -11.39 -1.26
CA LEU A 16 31.33 -10.38 -1.21
C LEU A 16 30.20 -10.97 -0.36
N CYS A 17 30.26 -10.70 0.94
CA CYS A 17 29.13 -10.91 1.83
C CYS A 17 28.09 -9.88 1.38
N SER A 18 27.15 -10.31 0.55
CA SER A 18 25.93 -9.55 0.28
C SER A 18 25.22 -9.45 1.61
N THR A 19 25.36 -8.32 2.29
CA THR A 19 24.53 -8.01 3.46
C THR A 19 23.12 -7.82 2.92
N THR A 20 22.33 -8.88 2.90
CA THR A 20 20.89 -8.72 2.92
C THR A 20 20.58 -7.93 4.18
N VAL A 21 20.17 -6.68 4.01
CA VAL A 21 19.51 -5.95 5.09
C VAL A 21 18.18 -6.66 5.25
N VAL A 22 18.12 -7.61 6.18
CA VAL A 22 16.84 -8.13 6.66
C VAL A 22 16.26 -7.00 7.49
N THR A 23 15.42 -6.17 6.88
CA THR A 23 14.53 -5.28 7.61
C THR A 23 13.65 -6.19 8.48
N HIS A 24 13.95 -6.22 9.78
CA HIS A 24 13.11 -6.94 10.73
C HIS A 24 11.89 -6.05 10.96
N ALA A 25 10.80 -6.33 10.24
CA ALA A 25 9.52 -5.71 10.52
C ALA A 25 9.21 -5.90 12.03
N GLN A 26 8.96 -4.80 12.74
CA GLN A 26 8.65 -4.88 14.17
C GLN A 26 7.22 -5.39 14.36
N ILE A 27 7.09 -6.55 15.03
CA ILE A 27 5.79 -7.09 15.43
C ILE A 27 5.56 -6.69 16.88
N GLN A 28 4.59 -5.84 17.13
CA GLN A 28 4.17 -5.45 18.47
C GLN A 28 3.11 -6.41 19.01
N TYR A 29 3.37 -7.01 20.17
CA TYR A 29 2.41 -7.90 20.84
C TYR A 29 1.35 -7.09 21.60
N VAL A 30 0.08 -7.38 21.37
CA VAL A 30 -1.05 -6.78 22.07
C VAL A 30 -1.80 -7.85 22.88
N PRO A 31 -1.75 -7.82 24.23
CA PRO A 31 -2.45 -8.78 25.07
C PRO A 31 -3.97 -8.58 24.98
N LYS A 32 -4.72 -9.67 25.08
CA LYS A 32 -6.19 -9.63 25.14
C LYS A 32 -6.62 -9.13 26.53
N SER A 33 -6.98 -7.85 26.65
CA SER A 33 -7.64 -7.35 27.87
C SER A 33 -9.01 -8.00 28.03
N SER A 34 -9.41 -8.33 29.26
CA SER A 34 -10.67 -9.01 29.61
C SER A 34 -11.95 -8.18 29.38
N ASP A 35 -11.87 -7.08 28.66
CA ASP A 35 -13.01 -6.27 28.25
C ASP A 35 -12.96 -6.13 26.72
N GLU A 36 -14.07 -6.43 26.04
CA GLU A 36 -14.29 -6.30 24.59
C GLU A 36 -14.25 -4.84 24.09
N THR A 37 -13.46 -3.99 24.74
CA THR A 37 -13.33 -2.55 24.50
C THR A 37 -11.99 -2.11 23.91
N THR A 38 -11.12 -3.02 23.45
CA THR A 38 -9.97 -2.63 22.60
C THR A 38 -10.36 -2.21 21.18
N GLN A 39 -11.66 -2.23 20.82
CA GLN A 39 -12.19 -1.44 19.70
C GLN A 39 -12.34 0.06 20.01
N ALA A 40 -11.89 0.54 21.17
CA ALA A 40 -11.83 1.97 21.49
C ALA A 40 -10.59 2.69 20.94
N GLU A 41 -9.71 2.02 20.18
CA GLU A 41 -8.65 2.72 19.42
C GLU A 41 -9.17 3.33 18.10
N ASN A 42 -10.46 3.18 17.79
CA ASN A 42 -11.13 4.00 16.78
C ASN A 42 -11.65 5.35 17.34
N LYS A 43 -11.23 5.72 18.56
CA LYS A 43 -11.47 7.04 19.19
C LYS A 43 -10.25 7.50 20.01
N GLY A 44 -9.12 7.65 19.34
CA GLY A 44 -7.97 8.41 19.83
C GLY A 44 -8.17 9.92 19.64
N THR A 45 -7.91 10.68 20.68
CA THR A 45 -7.99 12.14 20.76
C THR A 45 -7.11 12.84 19.73
N ALA A 46 -7.60 13.97 19.22
CA ALA A 46 -6.93 14.87 18.27
C ALA A 46 -5.41 15.01 18.53
N ASP A 47 -4.62 14.70 17.50
CA ASP A 47 -3.18 14.94 17.26
C ASP A 47 -2.21 13.74 17.11
N ASP A 48 -2.64 12.45 17.19
CA ASP A 48 -1.77 11.27 16.91
C ASP A 48 -2.37 10.25 15.90
N LEU A 49 -3.32 10.67 15.07
CA LEU A 49 -4.05 9.82 14.11
C LEU A 49 -3.38 9.81 12.72
N LEU A 50 -2.35 9.00 12.50
CA LEU A 50 -1.95 8.65 11.14
C LEU A 50 -2.94 7.62 10.53
N PRO A 51 -3.10 7.61 9.19
CA PRO A 51 -4.37 7.24 8.55
C PRO A 51 -4.51 5.77 8.16
N ALA A 52 -3.58 4.89 8.52
CA ALA A 52 -3.60 3.52 8.02
C ALA A 52 -4.71 2.67 8.65
N GLU A 53 -5.25 1.73 7.88
CA GLU A 53 -6.20 0.75 8.37
C GLU A 53 -5.49 -0.38 9.11
N GLN A 54 -6.17 -0.96 10.09
CA GLN A 54 -5.71 -2.18 10.73
C GLN A 54 -6.18 -3.42 9.94
N ILE A 55 -5.28 -4.00 9.15
CA ILE A 55 -5.60 -5.03 8.16
C ILE A 55 -5.03 -6.38 8.56
N VAL A 56 -5.86 -7.41 8.73
CA VAL A 56 -5.43 -8.78 9.04
C VAL A 56 -4.65 -9.36 7.86
N VAL A 57 -3.40 -9.77 8.13
CA VAL A 57 -2.46 -10.30 7.12
C VAL A 57 -2.04 -11.75 7.41
N ASN A 58 -2.28 -12.24 8.63
CA ASN A 58 -1.99 -13.63 8.99
C ASN A 58 -2.96 -14.11 10.08
N ILE A 59 -3.34 -15.39 10.01
CA ILE A 59 -4.20 -16.03 11.01
C ILE A 59 -3.60 -17.39 11.37
N SER A 60 -3.53 -17.67 12.66
CA SER A 60 -3.05 -18.92 13.25
C SER A 60 -4.06 -19.47 14.26
N GLU A 61 -3.78 -20.63 14.85
CA GLU A 61 -4.66 -21.24 15.85
C GLU A 61 -4.78 -20.40 17.14
N ASP A 62 -3.68 -19.72 17.52
CA ASP A 62 -3.59 -19.00 18.80
C ASP A 62 -3.86 -17.50 18.68
N GLY A 63 -3.91 -16.96 17.45
CA GLY A 63 -3.97 -15.52 17.23
C GLY A 63 -3.84 -15.11 15.77
N TYR A 64 -3.79 -13.80 15.53
CA TYR A 64 -3.69 -13.20 14.21
C TYR A 64 -2.74 -12.00 14.20
N VAL A 65 -2.23 -11.67 13.02
CA VAL A 65 -1.36 -10.51 12.78
C VAL A 65 -2.09 -9.51 11.90
N THR A 66 -2.01 -8.22 12.25
CA THR A 66 -2.47 -7.13 11.40
C THR A 66 -1.30 -6.27 10.95
N SER A 67 -1.34 -5.78 9.71
CA SER A 67 -0.56 -4.63 9.26
C SER A 67 -1.30 -3.36 9.70
N HIS A 68 -0.53 -2.34 10.08
CA HIS A 68 -1.01 -0.99 10.36
C HIS A 68 0.06 -0.01 9.86
N GLY A 69 -0.07 0.42 8.61
CA GLY A 69 0.97 1.18 7.94
C GLY A 69 2.27 0.37 7.81
N ASP A 70 3.36 0.93 8.31
CA ASP A 70 4.73 0.41 8.18
C ASP A 70 5.09 -0.73 9.16
N HIS A 71 4.19 -1.09 10.08
CA HIS A 71 4.45 -2.08 11.12
C HIS A 71 3.32 -3.10 11.28
N TYR A 72 3.54 -4.05 12.20
CA TYR A 72 2.63 -5.17 12.44
C TYR A 72 2.28 -5.32 13.91
N HIS A 73 1.06 -5.77 14.18
CA HIS A 73 0.57 -6.11 15.51
C HIS A 73 0.15 -7.58 15.57
N TYR A 74 0.48 -8.26 16.68
CA TYR A 74 -0.02 -9.60 16.98
C TYR A 74 -1.08 -9.54 18.09
N TYR A 75 -2.20 -10.23 17.87
CA TYR A 75 -3.31 -10.37 18.80
C TYR A 75 -3.57 -11.84 19.11
N ASN A 76 -3.93 -12.16 20.36
CA ASN A 76 -4.32 -13.52 20.73
C ASN A 76 -5.82 -13.76 20.51
N GLY A 77 -6.17 -15.00 20.15
CA GLY A 77 -7.53 -15.46 19.98
C GLY A 77 -8.10 -15.23 18.58
N GLN A 78 -9.43 -15.31 18.47
CA GLN A 78 -10.14 -15.21 17.21
C GLN A 78 -10.12 -13.79 16.64
N VAL A 79 -10.15 -13.71 15.30
CA VAL A 79 -10.29 -12.46 14.57
C VAL A 79 -11.66 -11.84 14.85
N PRO A 80 -11.76 -10.53 15.17
CA PRO A 80 -13.02 -9.83 15.34
C PRO A 80 -13.93 -9.87 14.10
N TYR A 81 -15.25 -9.78 14.32
CA TYR A 81 -16.23 -9.89 13.24
C TYR A 81 -16.09 -8.81 12.15
N GLU A 82 -15.85 -7.56 12.53
CA GLU A 82 -15.72 -6.40 11.62
C GLU A 82 -14.28 -6.14 11.14
N SER A 83 -13.36 -7.11 11.24
CA SER A 83 -11.98 -6.92 10.79
C SER A 83 -11.85 -6.68 9.29
N ILE A 84 -10.82 -5.92 8.88
CA ILE A 84 -10.41 -5.76 7.49
C ILE A 84 -9.33 -6.80 7.19
N PHE A 85 -9.30 -7.35 5.99
CA PHE A 85 -8.43 -8.46 5.60
C PHE A 85 -7.61 -8.14 4.34
N SER A 86 -6.39 -8.64 4.30
CA SER A 86 -5.61 -8.69 3.07
C SER A 86 -6.19 -9.75 2.12
N GLU A 87 -6.21 -9.45 0.83
CA GLU A 87 -6.60 -10.41 -0.21
C GLU A 87 -5.72 -11.67 -0.22
N SER A 88 -4.50 -11.59 0.31
CA SER A 88 -3.56 -12.73 0.43
C SER A 88 -4.10 -13.85 1.33
N LEU A 89 -5.09 -13.55 2.17
CA LEU A 89 -5.78 -14.53 3.01
C LEU A 89 -6.95 -15.21 2.30
N LEU A 90 -7.35 -14.78 1.10
CA LEU A 90 -8.45 -15.41 0.39
C LEU A 90 -8.16 -16.89 0.14
N VAL A 91 -9.20 -17.71 0.28
CA VAL A 91 -9.16 -19.09 -0.20
C VAL A 91 -8.81 -19.13 -1.70
N PRO A 92 -8.11 -20.18 -2.16
CA PRO A 92 -7.81 -20.30 -3.58
C PRO A 92 -9.11 -20.49 -4.39
N LYS A 93 -9.08 -20.10 -5.67
CA LYS A 93 -10.27 -20.05 -6.54
C LYS A 93 -10.98 -21.40 -6.67
N GLU A 94 -10.25 -22.50 -6.58
CA GLU A 94 -10.75 -23.87 -6.65
C GLU A 94 -11.36 -24.40 -5.34
N TYR A 95 -11.31 -23.62 -4.25
CA TYR A 95 -11.89 -24.03 -2.98
C TYR A 95 -13.42 -24.02 -3.04
N GLU A 96 -14.02 -25.18 -2.74
CA GLU A 96 -15.45 -25.30 -2.50
C GLU A 96 -15.73 -25.18 -1.00
N PHE A 97 -16.66 -24.29 -0.64
CA PHE A 97 -17.04 -24.04 0.75
C PHE A 97 -17.52 -25.32 1.45
N LYS A 98 -17.00 -25.54 2.65
CA LYS A 98 -17.42 -26.62 3.55
C LYS A 98 -17.68 -26.06 4.93
N GLU A 99 -18.85 -26.34 5.46
CA GLU A 99 -19.23 -25.92 6.82
C GLU A 99 -18.27 -26.51 7.87
N ASP A 100 -17.78 -27.74 7.65
CA ASP A 100 -16.80 -28.42 8.51
C ASP A 100 -15.44 -27.71 8.59
N ASP A 101 -15.10 -26.85 7.61
CA ASP A 101 -13.85 -26.08 7.62
C ASP A 101 -13.99 -24.77 8.41
N VAL A 102 -15.21 -24.35 8.78
CA VAL A 102 -15.45 -23.04 9.42
C VAL A 102 -14.89 -23.01 10.84
N VAL A 103 -14.06 -21.99 11.11
CA VAL A 103 -13.48 -21.70 12.43
C VAL A 103 -14.24 -20.58 13.13
N SER A 104 -14.59 -19.52 12.40
CA SER A 104 -15.38 -18.39 12.92
C SER A 104 -16.08 -17.64 11.80
N GLU A 105 -17.19 -16.99 12.11
CA GLU A 105 -17.85 -16.04 11.20
C GLU A 105 -17.20 -14.66 11.30
N VAL A 106 -17.10 -13.99 10.16
CA VAL A 106 -16.72 -12.58 10.04
C VAL A 106 -17.74 -11.89 9.14
N LYS A 107 -17.68 -10.57 9.06
CA LYS A 107 -18.47 -9.82 8.09
C LYS A 107 -18.25 -10.40 6.68
N ASP A 108 -19.31 -10.44 5.88
CA ASP A 108 -19.31 -10.92 4.48
C ASP A 108 -18.73 -12.34 4.23
N GLY A 109 -18.41 -13.14 5.27
CA GLY A 109 -17.58 -14.34 5.09
C GLY A 109 -17.34 -15.20 6.33
N PHE A 110 -16.33 -16.07 6.23
CA PHE A 110 -15.90 -16.98 7.30
C PHE A 110 -14.37 -17.11 7.30
N ILE A 111 -13.80 -17.27 8.48
CA ILE A 111 -12.45 -17.85 8.59
C ILE A 111 -12.60 -19.36 8.50
N VAL A 112 -11.91 -19.97 7.54
CA VAL A 112 -11.92 -21.41 7.29
C VAL A 112 -10.52 -22.00 7.46
N LYS A 113 -10.44 -23.25 7.93
CA LYS A 113 -9.19 -23.99 8.07
C LYS A 113 -9.01 -24.96 6.91
N VAL A 114 -8.18 -24.58 5.94
CA VAL A 114 -7.84 -25.43 4.78
C VAL A 114 -6.47 -26.05 5.01
N GLY A 115 -6.46 -27.31 5.43
CA GLY A 115 -5.24 -28.02 5.83
C GLY A 115 -4.61 -27.41 7.08
N LYS A 116 -3.46 -26.76 6.94
CA LYS A 116 -2.74 -26.08 8.04
C LYS A 116 -2.90 -24.55 8.03
N LYS A 117 -3.64 -24.00 7.07
CA LYS A 117 -3.80 -22.55 6.90
C LYS A 117 -5.19 -22.12 7.34
N HIS A 118 -5.27 -20.97 8.01
CA HIS A 118 -6.52 -20.25 8.24
C HIS A 118 -6.65 -19.20 7.14
N LEU A 119 -7.73 -19.25 6.38
CA LEU A 119 -7.99 -18.44 5.20
C LEU A 119 -9.37 -17.79 5.31
N LEU A 120 -9.56 -16.71 4.56
CA LEU A 120 -10.84 -16.01 4.43
C LEU A 120 -11.63 -16.60 3.26
N TYR A 121 -12.81 -17.14 3.56
CA TYR A 121 -13.84 -17.39 2.57
C TYR A 121 -14.81 -16.22 2.55
N VAL A 122 -15.12 -15.69 1.35
CA VAL A 122 -16.02 -14.55 1.17
C VAL A 122 -17.27 -15.01 0.43
N LYS A 123 -18.45 -14.67 0.95
CA LYS A 123 -19.75 -15.11 0.40
C LYS A 123 -20.00 -14.50 -0.99
N ASP A 124 -19.70 -13.22 -1.16
CA ASP A 124 -19.76 -12.50 -2.43
C ASP A 124 -18.60 -11.50 -2.52
N ILE A 125 -17.57 -11.85 -3.29
CA ILE A 125 -16.36 -11.04 -3.42
C ILE A 125 -16.62 -9.66 -4.02
N GLN A 126 -17.64 -9.51 -4.87
CA GLN A 126 -17.94 -8.24 -5.53
C GLN A 126 -18.62 -7.23 -4.61
N GLN A 127 -19.25 -7.71 -3.53
CA GLN A 127 -19.91 -6.87 -2.52
C GLN A 127 -19.08 -6.69 -1.24
N ALA A 128 -18.00 -7.45 -1.09
CA ALA A 128 -17.16 -7.39 0.09
C ALA A 128 -16.43 -6.04 0.21
N THR A 129 -16.60 -5.38 1.35
CA THR A 129 -16.02 -4.05 1.61
C THR A 129 -14.78 -4.08 2.50
N MET A 130 -14.52 -5.23 3.10
CA MET A 130 -13.49 -5.47 4.13
C MET A 130 -12.21 -6.11 3.59
N ILE A 131 -11.98 -6.07 2.28
CA ILE A 131 -10.79 -6.65 1.66
C ILE A 131 -9.93 -5.53 1.11
N ARG A 132 -8.62 -5.63 1.32
CA ARG A 132 -7.61 -4.73 0.75
C ARG A 132 -6.64 -5.53 -0.10
N THR A 133 -6.25 -4.97 -1.24
CA THR A 133 -5.25 -5.57 -2.12
C THR A 133 -3.86 -5.45 -1.51
N THR A 134 -2.91 -6.27 -1.95
CA THR A 134 -1.51 -6.11 -1.51
C THR A 134 -0.92 -4.77 -1.92
N ASP A 135 -1.39 -4.18 -3.03
CA ASP A 135 -0.99 -2.83 -3.46
C ASP A 135 -1.51 -1.76 -2.47
N GLU A 136 -2.76 -1.88 -1.98
CA GLU A 136 -3.28 -0.97 -0.95
C GLU A 136 -2.46 -1.06 0.34
N LEU A 137 -2.07 -2.26 0.77
CA LEU A 137 -1.21 -2.44 1.95
C LEU A 137 0.18 -1.83 1.74
N MET A 138 0.78 -2.02 0.57
CA MET A 138 2.09 -1.44 0.24
C MET A 138 2.02 0.08 0.30
N LEU A 139 1.01 0.70 -0.32
CA LEU A 139 0.85 2.15 -0.30
C LEU A 139 0.64 2.68 1.12
N GLN A 140 -0.22 2.04 1.92
CA GLN A 140 -0.42 2.43 3.31
C GLN A 140 0.86 2.28 4.16
N SER A 141 1.76 1.34 3.81
CA SER A 141 3.06 1.22 4.47
C SER A 141 4.05 2.35 4.17
N HIS A 142 3.77 3.15 3.14
CA HIS A 142 4.47 4.39 2.80
C HIS A 142 3.62 5.63 3.14
N ASP A 143 2.81 5.55 4.20
CA ASP A 143 1.96 6.62 4.71
C ASP A 143 0.89 7.16 3.75
N VAL A 144 0.64 6.50 2.61
CA VAL A 144 -0.45 6.88 1.71
C VAL A 144 -1.80 6.61 2.40
N HIS A 145 -2.63 7.64 2.49
CA HIS A 145 -3.93 7.55 3.13
C HIS A 145 -4.79 6.43 2.48
N PRO A 146 -5.55 5.58 3.22
CA PRO A 146 -6.27 4.44 2.67
C PRO A 146 -7.22 4.78 1.53
N LYS A 147 -7.90 5.92 1.62
CA LYS A 147 -8.75 6.45 0.55
C LYS A 147 -7.96 6.68 -0.74
N ASP A 148 -6.76 7.25 -0.63
CA ASP A 148 -5.90 7.54 -1.77
C ASP A 148 -5.25 6.26 -2.28
N ALA A 149 -4.80 5.37 -1.40
CA ALA A 149 -4.31 4.03 -1.77
C ALA A 149 -5.35 3.27 -2.62
N LYS A 150 -6.61 3.25 -2.16
CA LYS A 150 -7.72 2.65 -2.91
C LYS A 150 -7.96 3.33 -4.26
N ALA A 151 -7.92 4.66 -4.30
CA ALA A 151 -8.09 5.42 -5.55
C ALA A 151 -6.94 5.14 -6.53
N ILE A 152 -5.70 5.06 -6.05
CA ILE A 152 -4.52 4.73 -6.85
C ILE A 152 -4.65 3.33 -7.43
N VAL A 153 -5.03 2.32 -6.65
CA VAL A 153 -5.25 0.96 -7.17
C VAL A 153 -6.37 0.95 -8.22
N GLN A 154 -7.44 1.72 -8.01
CA GLN A 154 -8.55 1.86 -8.95
C GLN A 154 -8.14 2.50 -10.29
N LEU A 155 -7.06 3.30 -10.34
CA LEU A 155 -6.57 3.89 -11.58
C LEU A 155 -6.23 2.85 -12.64
N LYS A 156 -5.83 1.62 -12.26
CA LYS A 156 -5.60 0.54 -13.22
C LYS A 156 -6.81 0.34 -14.12
N ALA A 157 -7.99 0.21 -13.53
CA ALA A 157 -9.24 0.05 -14.28
C ALA A 157 -9.62 1.34 -15.01
N ASP A 158 -9.51 2.50 -14.37
CA ASP A 158 -9.88 3.79 -14.95
C ASP A 158 -9.03 4.18 -16.17
N LEU A 159 -7.81 3.65 -16.25
CA LEU A 159 -6.86 3.82 -17.35
C LEU A 159 -6.82 2.61 -18.29
N SER A 160 -7.68 1.59 -18.07
CA SER A 160 -7.73 0.34 -18.85
C SER A 160 -6.38 -0.40 -18.92
N LEU A 161 -5.63 -0.39 -17.82
CA LEU A 161 -4.38 -1.13 -17.64
C LEU A 161 -4.67 -2.59 -17.29
N ALA A 162 -3.69 -3.47 -17.48
CA ALA A 162 -3.81 -4.86 -17.05
C ALA A 162 -3.82 -4.96 -15.52
N ASP A 163 -4.54 -5.93 -14.95
CA ASP A 163 -4.67 -6.11 -13.50
C ASP A 163 -3.31 -6.28 -12.80
N ASP A 164 -2.36 -6.90 -13.49
CA ASP A 164 -0.98 -7.17 -13.04
C ASP A 164 -0.01 -6.01 -13.31
N THR A 165 -0.50 -4.85 -13.78
CA THR A 165 0.33 -3.65 -13.94
C THR A 165 0.94 -3.28 -12.59
N PRO A 166 2.28 -3.17 -12.47
CA PRO A 166 2.93 -2.86 -11.21
C PRO A 166 2.52 -1.47 -10.68
N ILE A 167 2.31 -1.39 -9.37
CA ILE A 167 2.33 -0.12 -8.63
C ILE A 167 3.56 -0.16 -7.72
N THR A 168 4.40 0.86 -7.81
CA THR A 168 5.59 1.01 -6.95
C THR A 168 5.57 2.36 -6.26
N TYR A 169 6.10 2.43 -5.05
CA TYR A 169 6.37 3.69 -4.37
C TYR A 169 7.86 4.02 -4.53
N GLU A 170 8.18 5.22 -5.02
CA GLU A 170 9.55 5.70 -5.19
C GLU A 170 10.04 6.38 -3.90
N GLU A 171 11.04 5.79 -3.24
CA GLU A 171 11.59 6.27 -1.97
C GLU A 171 12.98 6.89 -2.09
N GLU A 172 13.75 6.54 -3.13
CA GLU A 172 15.18 6.85 -3.18
C GLU A 172 15.45 8.17 -3.90
N THR A 173 14.63 8.52 -4.89
CA THR A 173 14.88 9.64 -5.79
C THR A 173 13.68 10.58 -5.92
N THR A 174 13.97 11.86 -6.18
CA THR A 174 12.95 12.82 -6.59
C THR A 174 12.55 12.56 -8.05
N TYR A 175 11.38 13.02 -8.47
CA TYR A 175 10.98 13.02 -9.86
C TYR A 175 11.99 13.68 -10.78
N GLU A 176 12.63 14.77 -10.36
CA GLU A 176 13.65 15.45 -11.18
C GLU A 176 14.83 14.53 -11.49
N GLU A 177 15.24 13.70 -10.54
CA GLU A 177 16.29 12.71 -10.74
C GLU A 177 15.78 11.51 -11.54
N TYR A 178 14.63 10.95 -11.14
CA TYR A 178 13.98 9.83 -11.81
C TYR A 178 13.74 10.12 -13.30
N SER A 179 13.30 11.33 -13.64
CA SER A 179 12.95 11.74 -15.00
C SER A 179 14.12 11.79 -15.98
N LYS A 180 15.37 11.84 -15.50
CA LYS A 180 16.55 11.88 -16.37
C LYS A 180 16.76 10.59 -17.16
N SER A 181 16.19 9.47 -16.72
CA SER A 181 16.30 8.16 -17.36
C SER A 181 14.99 7.70 -18.02
N MET A 182 13.92 8.50 -17.96
CA MET A 182 12.58 8.09 -18.37
C MET A 182 12.32 8.15 -19.88
N ALA A 183 11.35 7.34 -20.31
CA ALA A 183 10.73 7.43 -21.63
C ALA A 183 9.90 8.72 -21.77
N SER A 184 9.75 9.23 -23.00
CA SER A 184 9.00 10.46 -23.28
C SER A 184 7.47 10.34 -23.12
N THR A 185 6.96 9.14 -22.81
CA THR A 185 5.53 8.83 -22.67
C THR A 185 5.02 8.97 -21.24
N ALA A 186 5.93 9.14 -20.27
CA ALA A 186 5.59 9.24 -18.86
C ALA A 186 4.70 10.47 -18.60
N ARG A 187 3.64 10.29 -17.80
CA ARG A 187 2.72 11.38 -17.46
C ARG A 187 2.07 11.20 -16.10
N VAL A 188 1.84 12.32 -15.40
CA VAL A 188 1.13 12.36 -14.13
C VAL A 188 -0.34 12.13 -14.39
N VAL A 189 -0.92 11.12 -13.75
CA VAL A 189 -2.32 10.69 -13.95
C VAL A 189 -3.19 10.90 -12.72
N TRP A 190 -2.59 11.20 -11.57
CA TRP A 190 -3.29 11.43 -10.31
C TRP A 190 -2.46 12.30 -9.37
N ILE A 191 -3.13 13.13 -8.57
CA ILE A 191 -2.49 14.06 -7.63
C ILE A 191 -3.34 14.12 -6.35
N THR A 192 -2.70 14.05 -5.19
CA THR A 192 -3.28 14.31 -3.87
C THR A 192 -2.59 15.54 -3.25
N ALA A 193 -2.79 15.80 -1.96
CA ALA A 193 -2.07 16.85 -1.24
C ALA A 193 -0.58 16.53 -1.03
N ASN A 194 -0.22 15.24 -0.97
CA ASN A 194 1.09 14.76 -0.55
C ASN A 194 1.77 13.88 -1.59
N GLU A 195 1.01 13.28 -2.51
CA GLU A 195 1.52 12.35 -3.51
C GLU A 195 1.08 12.71 -4.93
N PHE A 196 1.77 12.16 -5.91
CA PHE A 196 1.24 12.02 -7.26
C PHE A 196 1.58 10.65 -7.84
N VAL A 197 0.84 10.26 -8.88
CA VAL A 197 1.07 9.01 -9.62
C VAL A 197 1.53 9.32 -11.01
N LEU A 198 2.70 8.78 -11.36
CA LEU A 198 3.27 8.80 -12.69
C LEU A 198 2.97 7.49 -13.40
N LEU A 199 2.31 7.56 -14.55
CA LEU A 199 2.18 6.42 -15.44
C LEU A 199 3.38 6.37 -16.39
N THR A 200 4.07 5.22 -16.44
CA THR A 200 5.19 4.93 -17.32
C THR A 200 4.88 3.72 -18.21
N ASP A 201 5.81 3.32 -19.07
CA ASP A 201 5.68 2.09 -19.87
C ASP A 201 5.79 0.82 -19.00
N ASP A 202 6.41 0.91 -17.81
CA ASP A 202 6.67 -0.22 -16.91
C ASP A 202 5.63 -0.34 -15.77
N GLY A 203 4.74 0.65 -15.61
CA GLY A 203 3.67 0.63 -14.62
C GLY A 203 3.36 2.00 -14.03
N MET A 204 2.82 2.00 -12.83
CA MET A 204 2.49 3.20 -12.07
C MET A 204 3.49 3.41 -10.95
N VAL A 205 4.05 4.61 -10.88
CA VAL A 205 5.03 5.00 -9.85
C VAL A 205 4.42 6.11 -9.00
N VAL A 206 4.34 5.87 -7.69
CA VAL A 206 3.82 6.82 -6.71
C VAL A 206 5.01 7.56 -6.10
N PHE A 207 4.93 8.89 -6.11
CA PHE A 207 5.92 9.76 -5.49
C PHE A 207 5.28 10.50 -4.32
N GLY A 208 5.93 10.47 -3.16
CA GLY A 208 5.55 11.25 -1.97
C GLY A 208 6.03 12.69 -2.01
N GLU A 209 5.82 13.39 -3.12
CA GLU A 209 6.18 14.80 -3.28
C GLU A 209 5.10 15.57 -4.06
N LYS A 210 5.24 16.90 -4.11
CA LYS A 210 4.30 17.76 -4.87
C LYS A 210 4.70 17.83 -6.34
N VAL A 211 3.71 18.01 -7.21
CA VAL A 211 3.95 18.24 -8.63
C VAL A 211 4.53 19.64 -8.91
N SER A 212 5.22 19.79 -10.05
CA SER A 212 5.72 21.09 -10.55
C SER A 212 5.18 21.42 -11.94
N ALA A 213 5.23 22.69 -12.34
CA ALA A 213 4.64 23.18 -13.59
C ALA A 213 5.22 22.53 -14.86
N GLU A 214 6.44 21.99 -14.79
CA GLU A 214 7.16 21.38 -15.92
C GLU A 214 6.84 19.89 -16.09
N MET A 215 6.09 19.29 -15.16
CA MET A 215 5.72 17.87 -15.25
C MET A 215 4.74 17.62 -16.42
N PRO A 216 4.84 16.44 -17.07
CA PRO A 216 3.91 16.03 -18.11
C PRO A 216 2.60 15.59 -17.48
N PHE A 217 1.57 16.43 -17.49
CA PHE A 217 0.25 16.07 -16.96
C PHE A 217 -0.60 15.36 -18.01
N ASP A 218 -1.32 14.32 -17.61
CA ASP A 218 -2.38 13.71 -18.40
C ASP A 218 -3.51 14.72 -18.64
N GLU A 219 -4.17 14.64 -19.81
CA GLU A 219 -5.26 15.54 -20.19
C GLU A 219 -6.41 15.55 -19.17
N ARG A 220 -6.61 14.46 -18.42
CA ARG A 220 -7.61 14.35 -17.36
C ARG A 220 -7.39 15.32 -16.20
N LEU A 221 -6.15 15.77 -16.00
CA LEU A 221 -5.79 16.73 -14.96
C LEU A 221 -5.88 18.17 -15.46
N ILE A 222 -6.11 18.38 -16.75
CA ILE A 222 -6.18 19.71 -17.36
C ILE A 222 -7.65 20.10 -17.53
N PRO A 223 -8.11 21.24 -16.99
CA PRO A 223 -9.50 21.66 -17.12
C PRO A 223 -9.81 22.00 -18.59
N THR A 224 -10.94 21.48 -19.11
CA THR A 224 -11.37 21.70 -20.50
C THR A 224 -12.03 23.06 -20.74
N GLU A 225 -12.56 23.68 -19.69
CA GLU A 225 -13.09 25.04 -19.68
C GLU A 225 -12.40 25.83 -18.56
N MET A 226 -12.42 27.17 -18.63
CA MET A 226 -12.03 27.95 -17.46
C MET A 226 -12.94 27.55 -16.30
N LEU A 227 -12.35 26.96 -15.26
CA LEU A 227 -13.03 26.66 -14.02
C LEU A 227 -13.61 27.99 -13.52
N ALA A 228 -14.94 28.11 -13.64
CA ALA A 228 -15.63 29.33 -13.24
C ALA A 228 -15.52 29.43 -11.71
N TYR A 229 -15.19 30.63 -11.23
CA TYR A 229 -14.87 31.05 -9.86
C TYR A 229 -15.78 30.57 -8.70
N GLU A 230 -16.81 29.78 -8.95
CA GLU A 230 -17.70 29.29 -7.92
C GLU A 230 -17.28 27.88 -7.46
N LYS A 231 -16.47 27.88 -6.39
CA LYS A 231 -16.06 26.74 -5.53
C LYS A 231 -14.93 25.86 -6.06
N GLU A 232 -13.76 26.45 -6.26
CA GLU A 232 -12.50 25.70 -6.23
C GLU A 232 -12.00 25.56 -4.78
N GLU A 233 -11.66 24.35 -4.38
CA GLU A 233 -10.84 24.10 -3.20
C GLU A 233 -9.38 24.05 -3.66
N ILE A 234 -8.54 24.97 -3.17
CA ILE A 234 -7.11 24.95 -3.45
C ILE A 234 -6.49 23.85 -2.59
N ILE A 235 -5.91 22.83 -3.23
CA ILE A 235 -5.16 21.78 -2.51
C ILE A 235 -3.79 22.35 -2.12
N TYR A 236 -3.05 22.88 -3.09
CA TYR A 236 -1.83 23.64 -2.87
C TYR A 236 -1.43 24.47 -4.11
N GLU A 237 -0.47 25.38 -3.90
CA GLU A 237 0.20 26.17 -4.93
C GLU A 237 1.71 25.88 -4.87
N VAL A 238 2.33 25.72 -6.04
CA VAL A 238 3.79 25.53 -6.22
C VAL A 238 4.21 26.33 -7.45
N ASP A 239 5.09 27.30 -7.26
CA ASP A 239 5.56 28.22 -8.31
C ASP A 239 4.40 28.90 -9.08
N ASN A 240 4.27 28.64 -10.37
CA ASN A 240 3.20 29.10 -11.25
C ASN A 240 2.17 27.99 -11.55
N LEU A 241 2.02 27.04 -10.63
CA LEU A 241 1.06 25.94 -10.71
C LEU A 241 0.15 25.95 -9.49
N LYS A 242 -1.15 25.87 -9.74
CA LYS A 242 -2.18 25.68 -8.73
C LYS A 242 -2.81 24.31 -8.90
N VAL A 243 -2.82 23.51 -7.85
CA VAL A 243 -3.55 22.24 -7.80
C VAL A 243 -4.86 22.48 -7.09
N VAL A 244 -5.96 22.29 -7.82
CA VAL A 244 -7.31 22.60 -7.34
C VAL A 244 -8.18 21.36 -7.38
N LYS A 245 -9.18 21.34 -6.51
CA LYS A 245 -10.27 20.39 -6.55
C LYS A 245 -11.56 21.10 -6.92
N HIS A 246 -12.23 20.60 -7.95
CA HIS A 246 -13.49 21.10 -8.44
C HIS A 246 -14.43 19.92 -8.71
N ASP A 247 -15.63 19.96 -8.12
CA ASP A 247 -16.63 18.88 -8.21
C ASP A 247 -16.08 17.47 -7.89
N GLY A 248 -15.13 17.40 -6.95
CA GLY A 248 -14.51 16.15 -6.52
C GLY A 248 -13.33 15.67 -7.37
N GLN A 249 -13.06 16.30 -8.51
CA GLN A 249 -11.92 16.01 -9.39
C GLN A 249 -10.78 16.99 -9.14
N VAL A 250 -9.54 16.49 -9.26
CA VAL A 250 -8.32 17.29 -9.13
C VAL A 250 -7.85 17.77 -10.49
N PHE A 251 -7.49 19.04 -10.57
CA PHE A 251 -6.97 19.69 -11.77
C PHE A 251 -5.69 20.48 -11.46
N VAL A 252 -4.88 20.63 -12.50
CA VAL A 252 -3.73 21.54 -12.52
C VAL A 252 -4.06 22.78 -13.35
N VAL A 253 -3.84 23.95 -12.77
CA VAL A 253 -4.03 25.25 -13.41
C VAL A 253 -2.70 25.97 -13.42
N LYS A 254 -2.16 26.26 -14.61
CA LYS A 254 -0.93 27.05 -14.75
C LYS A 254 -1.29 28.54 -14.74
N GLU A 255 -0.55 29.32 -13.95
CA GLU A 255 -0.65 30.78 -13.87
C GLU A 255 0.30 31.49 -14.85
#